data_AF-M1PND9-F1
#
_entry.id   AF-M1PND9-F1
#
_cell.length_a   1.000
_cell.length_b   1.000
_cell.length_c   1.000
_cell.angle_alpha   90.00
_cell.angle_beta   90.00
_cell.angle_gamma   90.00
#
_symmetry.space_group_name_H-M   'P 1'
#
loop_
_entity.id
_entity.type
_entity.pdbx_description
1 polymer ?
#
loop_
_entity_poly.entity_id
_entity_poly.type
_entity_poly.pdbx_seq_one_letter_code
_entity_poly.pdbx_strand_id
1 'polypeptide(L)'
;MVRPLLLQNFVKAGEIARLAVLNSLGDLAATHFQDVLPGALEHFKHVIVLTHIPPFKESCWHEGEVSADDWLPHFSCKAVGDVLVKFMEGFPDKQMTVLCGHTHSSGVCQILANLQVKTGGAKYGSPMIQEIVELDK
;
A
#
# COMPACT_ATOMS: atom_id res chain seq x y z
N MET A 1 16.66 4.55 -15.64
CA MET A 1 16.62 5.80 -14.83
C MET A 1 15.22 6.39 -14.96
N VAL A 2 14.39 6.30 -13.91
CA VAL A 2 13.03 6.86 -13.95
C VAL A 2 13.15 8.37 -13.75
N ARG A 3 12.69 9.15 -14.73
CA ARG A 3 12.67 10.61 -14.62
C ARG A 3 11.58 10.98 -13.61
N PRO A 4 11.88 11.76 -12.56
CA PRO A 4 10.87 12.14 -11.58
C PRO A 4 9.76 12.97 -12.24
N LEU A 5 8.51 12.61 -11.99
CA LEU A 5 7.36 13.42 -12.39
C LEU A 5 7.29 14.63 -11.45
N LEU A 6 7.31 15.83 -12.01
CA LEU A 6 7.16 17.07 -11.25
C LEU A 6 5.66 17.41 -11.13
N LEU A 7 5.28 18.13 -10.08
CA LEU A 7 3.91 18.67 -9.90
C LEU A 7 3.40 19.38 -11.16
N GLN A 8 4.28 20.11 -11.85
CA GLN A 8 3.97 20.82 -13.09
C GLN A 8 3.52 19.88 -14.23
N ASN A 9 3.97 18.62 -14.24
CA ASN A 9 3.56 17.63 -15.22
C ASN A 9 2.09 17.23 -14.99
N PHE A 10 1.67 17.10 -13.73
CA PHE A 10 0.28 16.79 -13.38
C PHE A 10 -0.66 17.97 -13.62
N VAL A 11 -0.20 19.21 -13.40
CA VAL A 11 -0.97 20.42 -13.71
C VAL A 11 -1.21 20.54 -15.22
N LYS A 12 -0.17 20.31 -16.03
CA LYS A 12 -0.26 20.40 -17.51
C LYS A 12 -1.10 19.31 -18.14
N ALA A 13 -1.22 18.14 -17.50
CA ALA A 13 -1.99 17.02 -18.01
C ALA A 13 -3.51 17.30 -18.07
N GLY A 14 -4.04 18.16 -17.20
CA GLY A 14 -5.50 18.31 -17.03
C GLY A 14 -6.12 17.08 -16.34
N GLU A 15 -7.42 17.13 -16.04
CA GLU A 15 -8.06 16.15 -15.14
C GLU A 15 -7.98 14.71 -15.63
N ILE A 16 -8.36 14.45 -16.89
CA ILE A 16 -8.41 13.09 -17.45
C ILE A 16 -7.01 12.49 -17.54
N ALA A 17 -6.03 13.24 -18.06
CA ALA A 17 -4.68 12.70 -18.19
C ALA A 17 -3.95 12.62 -16.83
N ARG A 18 -4.31 13.43 -15.83
CA ARG A 18 -3.80 13.28 -14.45
C ARG A 18 -4.19 11.93 -13.86
N LEU A 19 -5.45 11.53 -14.00
CA LEU A 19 -5.92 10.23 -13.52
C LEU A 19 -5.20 9.08 -14.25
N ALA A 20 -5.03 9.17 -15.56
CA ALA A 20 -4.29 8.17 -16.33
C ALA A 20 -2.82 8.04 -15.87
N VAL A 21 -2.16 9.16 -15.57
CA VAL A 21 -0.79 9.14 -15.02
C VAL A 21 -0.76 8.50 -13.63
N LEU A 22 -1.71 8.82 -12.75
CA LEU A 22 -1.80 8.18 -11.42
C LEU A 22 -2.02 6.66 -11.53
N ASN A 23 -2.89 6.22 -12.43
CA ASN A 23 -3.10 4.80 -12.69
C ASN A 23 -1.81 4.12 -13.19
N SER A 24 -1.11 4.73 -14.15
CA SER A 24 0.16 4.19 -14.65
C SER A 24 1.24 4.10 -13.56
N LEU A 25 1.25 5.02 -12.58
CA LEU A 25 2.15 4.92 -11.43
C LEU A 25 1.73 3.79 -10.48
N GLY A 26 0.42 3.60 -10.28
CA GLY A 26 -0.11 2.47 -9.53
C GLY A 26 0.25 1.12 -10.17
N ASP A 27 0.13 1.03 -11.50
CA ASP A 27 0.53 -0.15 -12.27
C ASP A 27 2.03 -0.42 -12.13
N LEU A 28 2.87 0.62 -12.19
CA LEU A 28 4.31 0.48 -12.04
C LEU A 28 4.70 -0.01 -10.63
N ALA A 29 4.01 0.45 -9.59
CA ALA A 29 4.16 -0.07 -8.23
C ALA A 29 3.70 -1.53 -8.13
N ALA A 30 2.57 -1.88 -8.77
CA ALA A 30 2.05 -3.24 -8.79
C ALA A 30 3.01 -4.21 -9.51
N THR A 31 3.56 -3.83 -10.66
CA THR A 31 4.58 -4.59 -11.38
C THR A 31 5.81 -4.84 -10.51
N HIS A 32 6.27 -3.82 -9.77
CA HIS A 32 7.40 -4.02 -8.85
C HIS A 32 7.12 -5.13 -7.83
N PHE A 33 5.92 -5.15 -7.22
CA PHE A 33 5.54 -6.22 -6.31
C PHE A 33 5.40 -7.59 -7.00
N GLN A 34 4.87 -7.62 -8.22
CA GLN A 34 4.81 -8.86 -9.01
C GLN A 34 6.19 -9.48 -9.24
N ASP A 35 7.21 -8.65 -9.44
CA ASP A 35 8.58 -9.11 -9.72
C ASP A 35 9.29 -9.62 -8.46
N VAL A 36 9.07 -8.97 -7.29
CA VAL A 36 9.84 -9.27 -6.07
C VAL A 36 9.17 -10.29 -5.14
N LEU A 37 7.84 -10.38 -5.14
CA LEU A 37 7.10 -11.27 -4.24
C LEU A 37 7.38 -12.77 -4.45
N PRO A 38 7.52 -13.31 -5.68
CA PRO A 38 7.81 -14.72 -5.87
C PRO A 38 9.05 -15.17 -5.08
N GLY A 39 10.16 -14.43 -5.19
CA GLY A 39 11.40 -14.78 -4.51
C GLY A 39 11.29 -14.64 -2.98
N ALA A 40 10.61 -13.61 -2.49
CA ALA A 40 10.39 -13.46 -1.05
C ALA A 40 9.51 -14.60 -0.49
N LEU A 41 8.42 -14.93 -1.18
CA LEU A 41 7.50 -15.98 -0.74
C LEU A 41 8.14 -17.35 -0.88
N GLU A 42 9.01 -17.61 -1.86
CA GLU A 42 9.72 -18.90 -1.95
C GLU A 42 10.55 -19.19 -0.68
N HIS A 43 11.21 -18.18 -0.12
CA HIS A 43 12.20 -18.37 0.94
C HIS A 43 11.70 -18.07 2.36
N PHE A 44 10.70 -17.21 2.52
CA PHE A 44 10.29 -16.74 3.84
C PHE A 44 8.87 -17.19 4.21
N LYS A 45 8.69 -17.52 5.49
CA LYS A 45 7.37 -17.85 6.06
C LYS A 45 6.55 -16.62 6.38
N HIS A 46 7.21 -15.50 6.70
CA HIS A 46 6.58 -14.22 6.96
C HIS A 46 7.26 -13.13 6.13
N VAL A 47 6.48 -12.47 5.28
CA VAL A 47 6.94 -11.35 4.44
C VAL A 47 6.37 -10.05 4.98
N ILE A 48 7.24 -9.08 5.28
CA ILE A 48 6.84 -7.73 5.66
C ILE A 48 6.94 -6.83 4.44
N VAL A 49 5.82 -6.23 4.04
CA VAL A 49 5.74 -5.31 2.91
C VAL A 49 5.65 -3.88 3.43
N LEU A 50 6.54 -3.01 2.98
CA LEU A 50 6.46 -1.57 3.27
C LEU A 50 6.00 -0.81 2.02
N THR A 51 4.98 0.01 2.19
CA THR A 51 4.51 0.96 1.15
C THR A 51 4.10 2.26 1.83
N HIS A 52 4.12 3.37 1.11
CA HIS A 52 3.58 4.61 1.67
C HIS A 52 2.04 4.65 1.57
N ILE A 53 1.51 4.29 0.41
CA ILE A 53 0.08 4.40 0.07
C ILE A 53 -0.67 3.12 0.49
N PRO A 54 -1.83 3.23 1.17
CA PRO A 54 -2.70 2.11 1.49
C PRO A 54 -3.08 1.28 0.23
N PRO A 55 -2.86 -0.05 0.20
CA PRO A 55 -3.20 -0.87 -0.96
C PRO A 55 -4.67 -1.30 -1.01
N PHE A 56 -5.41 -1.15 0.10
CA PHE A 56 -6.82 -1.56 0.22
C PHE A 56 -7.69 -0.42 0.73
N LYS A 57 -9.00 -0.46 0.40
CA LYS A 57 -9.99 0.48 0.94
C LYS A 57 -10.00 0.42 2.46
N GLU A 58 -10.02 -0.79 3.01
CA GLU A 58 -10.03 -1.13 4.42
C GLU A 58 -8.80 -0.63 5.19
N SER A 59 -7.72 -0.29 4.47
CA SER A 59 -6.48 0.26 5.02
C SER A 59 -6.35 1.78 4.84
N CYS A 60 -7.31 2.43 4.18
CA CYS A 60 -7.27 3.86 3.86
C CYS A 60 -7.99 4.68 4.95
N TRP A 61 -7.39 4.78 6.13
CA TRP A 61 -8.01 5.37 7.33
C TRP A 61 -7.87 6.89 7.38
N HIS A 62 -8.97 7.61 7.57
CA HIS A 62 -8.97 9.06 7.80
C HIS A 62 -9.97 9.43 8.89
N GLU A 63 -9.53 10.22 9.87
CA GLU A 63 -10.31 10.63 11.05
C GLU A 63 -10.96 9.48 11.83
N GLY A 64 -10.29 8.31 11.84
CA GLY A 64 -10.76 7.11 12.55
C GLY A 64 -11.70 6.22 11.74
N GLU A 65 -12.07 6.64 10.54
CA GLU A 65 -12.96 5.90 9.64
C GLU A 65 -12.26 5.52 8.33
N VAL A 66 -12.84 4.60 7.57
CA VAL A 66 -12.35 4.29 6.22
C VAL A 66 -12.75 5.42 5.25
N SER A 67 -11.80 5.85 4.41
CA SER A 67 -12.01 6.91 3.42
C SER A 67 -13.18 6.57 2.47
N ALA A 68 -14.00 7.58 2.18
CA ALA A 68 -15.16 7.44 1.31
C ALA A 68 -14.77 7.23 -0.17
N ASP A 69 -15.72 6.71 -0.95
CA ASP A 69 -15.48 6.24 -2.32
C ASP A 69 -15.02 7.34 -3.30
N ASP A 70 -15.36 8.60 -3.02
CA ASP A 70 -14.91 9.78 -3.75
C ASP A 70 -13.42 10.10 -3.53
N TRP A 71 -12.84 9.64 -2.42
CA TRP A 71 -11.44 9.89 -2.07
C TRP A 71 -10.51 8.71 -2.37
N LEU A 72 -11.03 7.48 -2.34
CA LEU A 72 -10.23 6.27 -2.57
C LEU A 72 -9.40 6.28 -3.86
N PRO A 73 -9.87 6.77 -5.02
CA PRO A 73 -9.07 6.84 -6.24
C PRO A 73 -7.79 7.68 -6.11
N HIS A 74 -7.68 8.50 -5.06
CA HIS A 74 -6.55 9.40 -4.82
C HIS A 74 -5.68 8.98 -3.64
N PHE A 75 -6.22 8.19 -2.71
CA PHE A 75 -5.54 7.82 -1.46
C PHE A 75 -5.20 6.34 -1.35
N SER A 76 -5.71 5.47 -2.22
CA SER A 76 -5.34 4.05 -2.24
C SER A 76 -4.73 3.63 -3.56
N CYS A 77 -3.99 2.52 -3.52
CA CYS A 77 -3.39 1.90 -4.69
C CYS A 77 -3.92 0.47 -4.86
N LYS A 78 -5.14 0.35 -5.39
CA LYS A 78 -5.82 -0.95 -5.60
C LYS A 78 -4.99 -1.94 -6.41
N ALA A 79 -4.27 -1.47 -7.43
CA ALA A 79 -3.41 -2.32 -8.27
C ALA A 79 -2.38 -3.10 -7.45
N VAL A 80 -1.81 -2.48 -6.40
CA VAL A 80 -0.91 -3.16 -5.47
C VAL A 80 -1.69 -4.17 -4.62
N GLY A 81 -2.83 -3.76 -4.05
CA GLY A 81 -3.68 -4.66 -3.26
C GLY A 81 -4.08 -5.94 -4.00
N ASP A 82 -4.47 -5.82 -5.27
CA ASP A 82 -4.82 -6.95 -6.12
C ASP A 82 -3.64 -7.93 -6.30
N VAL A 83 -2.43 -7.41 -6.45
CA VAL A 83 -1.21 -8.24 -6.53
C VAL A 83 -0.95 -8.96 -5.20
N LEU A 84 -1.04 -8.26 -4.07
CA LEU A 84 -0.81 -8.87 -2.75
C LEU A 84 -1.78 -10.01 -2.47
N VAL A 85 -3.08 -9.79 -2.75
CA VAL A 85 -4.12 -10.82 -2.59
C VAL A 85 -3.83 -12.02 -3.47
N LYS A 86 -3.60 -11.80 -4.78
CA LYS A 86 -3.31 -12.87 -5.73
C LYS A 86 -2.15 -13.77 -5.28
N PHE A 87 -1.08 -13.18 -4.76
CA PHE A 87 0.05 -13.96 -4.25
C PHE A 87 -0.30 -14.69 -2.97
N MET A 88 -0.90 -14.03 -1.98
CA MET A 88 -1.17 -14.65 -0.69
C MET A 88 -2.25 -15.73 -0.73
N GLU A 89 -3.19 -15.68 -1.68
CA GLU A 89 -4.12 -16.78 -1.98
C GLU A 89 -3.37 -18.05 -2.46
N GLY A 90 -2.27 -17.88 -3.20
CA GLY A 90 -1.43 -18.98 -3.67
C GLY A 90 -0.47 -19.56 -2.62
N PHE A 91 -0.33 -18.90 -1.47
CA PHE A 91 0.57 -19.29 -0.39
C PHE A 91 -0.13 -19.26 0.99
N PRO A 92 -1.15 -20.10 1.22
CA PRO A 92 -1.93 -20.09 2.46
C PRO A 92 -1.11 -20.46 3.70
N ASP A 93 0.05 -21.09 3.54
CA ASP A 93 0.97 -21.47 4.63
C ASP A 93 1.96 -20.35 5.03
N LYS A 94 1.96 -19.22 4.31
CA LYS A 94 2.81 -18.05 4.57
C LYS A 94 2.00 -16.95 5.20
N GLN A 95 2.67 -15.99 5.81
CA GLN A 95 2.08 -14.80 6.39
C GLN A 95 2.61 -13.55 5.70
N MET A 96 1.77 -12.53 5.56
CA MET A 96 2.17 -11.21 5.08
C MET A 96 1.62 -10.11 5.98
N THR A 97 2.51 -9.20 6.37
CA THR A 97 2.14 -7.96 7.06
C THR A 97 2.53 -6.77 6.20
N VAL A 98 1.54 -5.96 5.84
CA VAL A 98 1.75 -4.72 5.10
C VAL A 98 1.76 -3.55 6.07
N LEU A 99 2.80 -2.72 6.01
CA LEU A 99 2.93 -1.48 6.76
C LEU A 99 2.77 -0.30 5.80
N CYS A 100 1.77 0.55 6.05
CA CYS A 100 1.47 1.71 5.21
C CYS A 100 1.13 2.98 6.01
N GLY A 101 0.79 4.08 5.32
CA GLY A 101 0.46 5.36 5.95
C GLY A 101 -0.37 6.26 5.04
N HIS A 102 0.14 7.46 4.72
CA HIS A 102 -0.45 8.47 3.83
C HIS A 102 -1.58 9.32 4.41
N THR A 103 -2.64 8.72 4.96
CA THR A 103 -3.87 9.44 5.34
C THR A 103 -3.89 9.96 6.78
N HIS A 104 -2.77 9.78 7.49
CA HIS A 104 -2.48 10.29 8.84
C HIS A 104 -3.31 9.72 9.99
N SER A 105 -4.28 8.85 9.71
CA SER A 105 -4.97 8.07 10.75
C SER A 105 -4.47 6.63 10.76
N SER A 106 -4.40 6.07 11.97
CA SER A 106 -3.98 4.69 12.17
C SER A 106 -5.15 3.72 12.03
N GLY A 107 -4.86 2.49 11.64
CA GLY A 107 -5.84 1.41 11.64
C GLY A 107 -5.22 0.07 11.31
N VAL A 108 -5.96 -1.01 11.58
CA VAL A 108 -5.55 -2.38 11.26
C VAL A 108 -6.71 -3.06 10.57
N CYS A 109 -6.44 -3.74 9.46
CA CYS A 109 -7.43 -4.54 8.77
C CYS A 109 -6.85 -5.90 8.37
N GLN A 110 -7.66 -6.95 8.52
CA GLN A 110 -7.35 -8.29 8.03
C GLN A 110 -8.00 -8.46 6.66
N ILE A 111 -7.20 -8.70 5.62
CA ILE A 111 -7.68 -8.82 4.23
C ILE A 111 -7.95 -10.29 3.89
N LEU A 112 -7.01 -11.18 4.24
CA LEU A 112 -7.14 -12.64 4.14
C LEU A 112 -6.70 -13.25 5.47
N ALA A 113 -6.93 -14.56 5.69
CA ALA A 113 -6.45 -15.23 6.90
C ALA A 113 -4.93 -15.10 7.14
N ASN A 114 -4.17 -14.86 6.08
CA ASN A 114 -2.71 -14.73 6.08
C ASN A 114 -2.18 -13.37 5.59
N LEU A 115 -3.04 -12.36 5.43
CA LEU A 115 -2.67 -11.03 4.95
C LEU A 115 -3.29 -9.95 5.84
N GLN A 116 -2.44 -9.28 6.62
CA GLN A 116 -2.84 -8.17 7.50
C GLN A 116 -2.20 -6.87 7.03
N VAL A 117 -2.92 -5.76 7.15
CA VAL A 117 -2.40 -4.41 6.89
C VAL A 117 -2.50 -3.55 8.14
N LYS A 118 -1.43 -2.83 8.43
CA LYS A 118 -1.33 -1.85 9.51
C LYS A 118 -1.02 -0.47 8.91
N THR A 119 -1.94 0.46 9.08
CA THR A 119 -1.79 1.85 8.66
C THR A 119 -1.28 2.65 9.84
N GLY A 120 -0.13 3.30 9.68
CA GLY A 120 0.46 4.17 10.68
C GLY A 120 -0.19 5.55 10.67
N GLY A 121 -0.50 6.05 11.87
CA GLY A 121 -0.99 7.42 12.07
C GLY A 121 0.15 8.43 12.06
N ALA A 122 -0.16 9.68 11.72
CA ALA A 122 0.84 10.75 11.69
C ALA A 122 0.28 12.07 12.24
N LYS A 123 1.14 12.82 12.94
CA LYS A 123 0.87 14.19 13.35
C LYS A 123 1.97 15.09 12.80
N TYR A 124 1.58 16.17 12.14
CA TYR A 124 2.52 17.14 11.58
C TYR A 124 3.53 17.62 12.62
N GLY A 125 4.81 17.61 12.24
CA GLY A 125 5.93 18.02 13.11
C GLY A 125 6.25 17.07 14.26
N SER A 126 5.58 15.91 14.36
CA SER A 126 5.70 14.99 15.49
C SER A 126 5.83 13.54 14.99
N PRO A 127 7.01 13.12 14.49
CA PRO A 127 7.25 11.72 14.13
C PRO A 127 7.11 10.82 15.37
N MET A 128 6.49 9.66 15.22
CA MET A 128 6.25 8.72 16.31
C MET A 128 6.53 7.29 15.87
N ILE A 129 7.04 6.48 16.78
CA ILE A 129 7.15 5.03 16.63
C ILE A 129 5.72 4.46 16.59
N GLN A 130 5.42 3.66 15.56
CA GLN A 130 4.11 3.04 15.40
C GLN A 130 4.03 1.71 16.17
N GLU A 131 5.03 0.85 15.98
CA GLU A 131 5.07 -0.49 16.57
C GLU A 131 6.53 -1.00 16.60
N ILE A 132 6.82 -1.87 17.56
CA ILE A 132 8.02 -2.71 17.54
C ILE A 132 7.63 -4.04 16.89
N VAL A 133 8.23 -4.34 15.74
CA VAL A 133 8.03 -5.62 15.07
C VAL A 133 9.06 -6.62 15.59
N GLU A 134 8.60 -7.64 16.30
CA GLU A 134 9.42 -8.76 16.71
C GLU A 134 9.48 -9.79 15.58
N LEU A 135 10.69 -10.24 15.24
CA LEU A 135 10.91 -11.27 14.24
C LEU A 135 11.25 -12.57 14.95
N ASP A 136 10.51 -13.63 14.66
CA ASP A 136 10.86 -14.97 15.12
C ASP A 136 12.26 -15.34 14.57
N LYS A 137 13.09 -15.91 15.44
CA LYS A 137 14.47 -16.30 15.12
C LYS A 137 14.54 -17.55 14.25
#